data_AF-A0A7J9GII0-F1
#
_entry.id   AF-A0A7J9GII0-F1
#
_cell.length_a   1.000
_cell.length_b   1.000
_cell.length_c   1.000
_cell.angle_alpha   90.00
_cell.angle_beta   90.00
_cell.angle_gamma   90.00
#
_symmetry.space_group_name_H-M   'P 1'
#
loop_
_entity.id
_entity.type
_entity.pdbx_description
1 polymer ?
#
loop_
_entity_poly.entity_id
_entity_poly.type
_entity_poly.pdbx_seq_one_letter_code
_entity_poly.pdbx_strand_id
1 'polypeptide(L)'
;MVEYFNKKANVSGGFALGSFNSVFSFTGSTNIDAATTKMLSMDGFYIPLAKLQLTRSPLVLQEKVKRAVPTSWDPSSLACFIENFGTHVVTSVTIGGKDVIYIKQHHSSPLSTMEIKNYVQDIGNQRFSDKESHTSSGQIKLKDKASSTICGLDPGLFNSQGIYPQPSNAPCLNGKEDVTVIFRRRGGDDLEQNHTQWAKTVRSSPDVIEMTFYPITALLDGVAGKEHLTRAISLYLEYKPPVEELRYFLEFQIPRIWAPVQDKIPGHQRKEPVCPYLQFSMMGQKLYVSQEQ
;
A
#
# COMPACT_ATOMS: atom_id res chain seq x y z
N MET A 1 -0.90 -4.72 -12.83
CA MET A 1 -1.70 -3.77 -12.00
C MET A 1 -0.84 -2.74 -11.26
N VAL A 2 0.24 -3.12 -10.57
CA VAL A 2 1.16 -2.13 -9.94
C VAL A 2 1.64 -1.07 -10.94
N GLU A 3 2.16 -1.50 -12.09
CA GLU A 3 2.61 -0.60 -13.16
C GLU A 3 1.50 0.35 -13.65
N TYR A 4 0.25 -0.12 -13.71
CA TYR A 4 -0.89 0.71 -14.09
C TYR A 4 -1.11 1.84 -13.08
N PHE A 5 -1.08 1.54 -11.78
CA PHE A 5 -1.18 2.56 -10.73
C PHE A 5 0.02 3.52 -10.74
N ASN A 6 1.23 3.01 -10.95
CA ASN A 6 2.45 3.83 -10.99
C ASN A 6 2.44 4.79 -12.18
N LYS A 7 2.06 4.30 -13.37
CA LYS A 7 1.89 5.12 -14.57
C LYS A 7 0.83 6.21 -14.37
N LYS A 8 -0.31 5.86 -13.75
CA LYS A 8 -1.38 6.81 -13.43
C LYS A 8 -0.92 7.90 -12.44
N ALA A 9 -0.02 7.55 -11.53
CA ALA A 9 0.57 8.45 -10.55
C ALA A 9 1.82 9.21 -11.04
N ASN A 10 2.23 9.01 -12.30
CA ASN A 10 3.48 9.54 -12.87
C ASN A 10 4.75 9.15 -12.07
N VAL A 11 4.76 7.95 -11.49
CA VAL A 11 5.91 7.41 -10.76
C VAL A 11 6.60 6.36 -11.60
N SER A 12 7.89 6.54 -11.86
CA SER A 12 8.75 5.53 -12.47
C SER A 12 9.28 4.58 -11.41
N GLY A 13 8.95 3.29 -11.49
CA GLY A 13 9.46 2.27 -10.57
C GLY A 13 8.60 1.01 -10.53
N GLY A 14 9.18 -0.08 -10.00
CA GLY A 14 8.51 -1.37 -9.83
C GLY A 14 7.86 -1.58 -8.45
N PHE A 15 8.03 -0.64 -7.51
CA PHE A 15 7.46 -0.76 -6.17
C PHE A 15 5.96 -0.42 -6.15
N ALA A 16 5.21 -1.09 -5.29
CA ALA A 16 3.78 -0.90 -5.14
C ALA A 16 3.45 0.33 -4.27
N LEU A 17 2.84 1.36 -4.88
CA LEU A 17 2.44 2.60 -4.20
C LEU A 17 1.49 2.37 -3.03
N GLY A 18 1.51 3.27 -2.05
CA GLY A 18 0.60 3.24 -0.90
C GLY A 18 -0.87 3.21 -1.31
N SER A 19 -1.25 3.94 -2.37
CA SER A 19 -2.62 3.91 -2.90
C SER A 19 -3.01 2.55 -3.47
N PHE A 20 -2.08 1.83 -4.10
CA PHE A 20 -2.32 0.48 -4.60
C PHE A 20 -2.50 -0.49 -3.42
N ASN A 21 -1.62 -0.43 -2.41
CA ASN A 21 -1.72 -1.31 -1.26
C ASN A 21 -3.01 -1.06 -0.46
N SER A 22 -3.36 0.21 -0.25
CA SER A 22 -4.58 0.61 0.46
C SER A 22 -5.85 0.13 -0.25
N VAL A 23 -5.88 0.21 -1.59
CA VAL A 23 -7.04 -0.21 -2.39
C VAL A 23 -7.29 -1.71 -2.31
N PHE A 24 -6.24 -2.54 -2.33
CA PHE A 24 -6.35 -4.00 -2.29
C PHE A 24 -6.15 -4.60 -0.89
N SER A 25 -6.09 -3.75 0.15
CA SER A 25 -5.84 -4.13 1.54
C SER A 25 -4.59 -4.99 1.71
N PHE A 26 -3.51 -4.64 0.99
CA PHE A 26 -2.20 -5.26 1.15
C PHE A 26 -1.46 -4.65 2.35
N THR A 27 -1.04 -5.49 3.27
CA THR A 27 -0.33 -5.13 4.50
C THR A 27 1.02 -5.85 4.64
N GLY A 28 1.31 -6.81 3.77
CA GLY A 28 2.54 -7.57 3.79
C GLY A 28 3.66 -6.94 2.98
N SER A 29 4.76 -7.69 2.85
CA SER A 29 5.79 -7.36 1.88
C SER A 29 5.28 -7.69 0.47
N THR A 30 5.82 -6.98 -0.53
CA THR A 30 5.42 -7.13 -1.95
C THR A 30 5.45 -8.59 -2.41
N ASN A 31 6.42 -9.39 -1.95
CA ASN A 31 6.55 -10.80 -2.34
C ASN A 31 5.47 -11.70 -1.74
N ILE A 32 5.11 -11.47 -0.47
CA ILE A 32 4.08 -12.26 0.23
C ILE A 32 2.70 -11.96 -0.36
N ASP A 33 2.41 -10.68 -0.57
CA ASP A 33 1.15 -10.23 -1.17
C ASP A 33 1.00 -10.71 -2.62
N ALA A 34 2.10 -10.74 -3.38
CA ALA A 34 2.10 -11.31 -4.73
C ALA A 34 1.89 -12.83 -4.72
N ALA A 35 2.52 -13.57 -3.80
CA ALA A 35 2.38 -15.03 -3.72
C ALA A 35 0.95 -15.48 -3.38
N THR A 36 0.24 -14.69 -2.57
CA THR A 36 -1.15 -15.00 -2.17
C THR A 36 -2.18 -14.57 -3.22
N THR A 37 -1.82 -13.73 -4.17
CA THR A 37 -2.75 -13.12 -5.13
C THR A 37 -2.60 -13.74 -6.52
N LYS A 38 -3.70 -14.29 -7.05
CA LYS A 38 -3.76 -14.83 -8.42
C LYS A 38 -3.97 -13.74 -9.46
N MET A 39 -4.96 -12.89 -9.22
CA MET A 39 -5.40 -11.87 -10.17
C MET A 39 -5.98 -10.67 -9.44
N LEU A 40 -5.74 -9.51 -10.02
CA LEU A 40 -6.35 -8.25 -9.61
C LEU A 40 -7.08 -7.65 -10.79
N SER A 41 -8.30 -7.18 -10.57
CA SER A 41 -9.10 -6.47 -11.55
C SER A 41 -9.77 -5.26 -10.92
N MET A 42 -10.17 -4.32 -11.77
CA MET A 42 -10.92 -3.16 -11.36
C MET A 42 -11.86 -2.73 -12.47
N ASP A 43 -12.99 -2.14 -12.08
CA ASP A 43 -13.92 -1.47 -12.98
C ASP A 43 -14.57 -0.30 -12.25
N GLY A 44 -14.85 0.79 -12.94
CA GLY A 44 -15.40 1.97 -12.27
C GLY A 44 -15.45 3.24 -13.09
N PHE A 45 -16.18 4.20 -12.53
CA PHE A 45 -16.43 5.51 -13.14
C PHE A 45 -15.63 6.61 -12.46
N TYR A 46 -15.15 7.54 -13.27
CA TYR A 46 -14.42 8.72 -12.86
C TYR A 46 -15.12 9.95 -13.41
N ILE A 47 -15.44 10.90 -12.53
CA ILE A 47 -16.07 12.18 -12.85
C ILE A 47 -15.08 13.28 -12.45
N PRO A 48 -14.04 13.55 -13.27
CA PRO A 48 -13.10 14.62 -12.99
C PRO A 48 -13.80 15.98 -13.19
N LEU A 49 -13.66 16.89 -12.23
CA LEU A 49 -14.20 18.25 -12.31
C LEU A 49 -13.11 19.30 -12.51
N ALA A 50 -11.98 19.15 -11.81
CA ALA A 50 -10.86 20.06 -11.90
C ALA A 50 -9.54 19.32 -11.74
N LYS A 51 -8.49 19.82 -12.39
CA LYS A 51 -7.12 19.33 -12.22
C LYS A 51 -6.21 20.49 -11.87
N LEU A 52 -5.61 20.43 -10.70
CA LEU A 52 -4.60 21.37 -10.24
C LEU A 52 -3.23 20.75 -10.54
N GLN A 53 -2.37 21.46 -11.26
CA GLN A 53 -1.06 20.95 -11.64
C GLN A 53 -0.01 22.03 -11.44
N LEU A 54 1.14 21.65 -10.88
CA LEU A 54 2.31 22.51 -10.82
C LEU A 54 2.86 22.72 -12.22
N THR A 55 2.91 23.97 -12.67
CA THR A 55 3.38 24.36 -14.00
C THR A 55 4.81 24.92 -14.00
N ARG A 56 5.35 25.25 -12.83
CA ARG A 56 6.71 25.81 -12.72
C ARG A 56 7.78 24.74 -12.91
N SER A 57 8.70 24.99 -13.84
CA SER A 57 9.92 24.22 -14.05
C SER A 57 11.14 25.16 -14.11
N PRO A 58 12.26 24.83 -13.46
CA PRO A 58 12.45 23.70 -12.56
C PRO A 58 11.71 23.88 -11.22
N LEU A 59 11.22 22.77 -10.65
CA LEU A 59 10.71 22.76 -9.28
C LEU A 59 11.90 22.94 -8.32
N VAL A 60 11.76 23.81 -7.31
CA VAL A 60 12.83 24.08 -6.34
C VAL A 60 12.31 23.80 -4.94
N LEU A 61 13.02 22.93 -4.21
CA LEU A 61 12.72 22.68 -2.80
C LEU A 61 13.05 23.88 -1.94
N GLN A 62 12.23 24.11 -0.91
CA GLN A 62 12.53 25.11 0.12
C GLN A 62 13.84 24.78 0.82
N GLU A 63 14.60 25.82 1.17
CA GLU A 63 15.93 25.69 1.76
C GLU A 63 15.93 24.89 3.08
N LYS A 64 14.82 24.97 3.84
CA LYS A 64 14.63 24.17 5.05
C LYS A 64 14.66 22.66 4.80
N VAL A 65 14.14 22.21 3.65
CA VAL A 65 14.08 20.79 3.29
C VAL A 65 15.47 20.32 2.88
N LYS A 66 16.19 21.14 2.09
CA LYS A 66 17.58 20.84 1.70
C LYS A 66 18.50 20.72 2.91
N ARG A 67 18.36 21.63 3.89
CA ARG A 67 19.12 21.60 5.13
C ARG A 67 18.80 20.42 6.04
N ALA A 68 17.63 19.80 5.91
CA ALA A 68 17.25 18.63 6.69
C ALA A 68 17.85 17.32 6.14
N VAL A 69 18.47 17.34 4.96
CA VAL A 69 19.07 16.14 4.35
C VAL A 69 20.31 15.71 5.16
N PRO A 70 20.36 14.48 5.70
CA PRO A 70 21.51 13.99 6.43
C PRO A 70 22.73 13.84 5.52
N THR A 71 23.91 14.25 6.00
CA THR A 71 25.16 14.18 5.22
C THR A 71 25.79 12.79 5.20
N SER A 72 25.51 11.97 6.22
CA SER A 72 25.97 10.59 6.37
C SER A 72 24.78 9.64 6.56
N TRP A 73 25.04 8.33 6.58
CA TRP A 73 24.05 7.34 6.99
C TRP A 73 23.80 7.41 8.50
N ASP A 74 22.89 8.31 8.90
CA ASP A 74 22.33 8.35 10.25
C ASP A 74 20.88 7.85 10.23
N PRO A 75 20.59 6.63 10.74
CA PRO A 75 19.26 6.04 10.72
C PRO A 75 18.18 6.94 11.34
N SER A 76 18.51 7.66 12.41
CA SER A 76 17.54 8.52 13.10
C SER A 76 17.15 9.72 12.25
N SER A 77 18.12 10.44 11.70
CA SER A 77 17.84 11.61 10.85
C SER A 77 17.21 11.22 9.51
N LEU A 78 17.58 10.06 8.95
CA LEU A 78 16.97 9.55 7.72
C LEU A 78 15.49 9.18 7.92
N ALA A 79 15.18 8.45 9.00
CA ALA A 79 13.80 8.13 9.34
C ALA A 79 12.98 9.40 9.60
N CYS A 80 13.54 10.33 10.38
CA CYS A 80 12.92 11.62 10.69
C CYS A 80 12.67 12.46 9.43
N PHE A 81 13.57 12.44 8.44
CA PHE A 81 13.35 13.11 7.16
C PHE A 81 12.15 12.51 6.41
N ILE A 82 12.10 11.18 6.30
CA ILE A 82 11.03 10.47 5.59
C ILE A 82 9.67 10.72 6.27
N GLU A 83 9.64 10.72 7.59
CA GLU A 83 8.44 11.01 8.38
C GLU A 83 7.94 12.45 8.18
N ASN A 84 8.86 13.43 8.25
CA ASN A 84 8.48 14.85 8.18
C ASN A 84 8.19 15.36 6.76
N PHE A 85 8.92 14.87 5.76
CA PHE A 85 8.85 15.39 4.38
C PHE A 85 8.26 14.39 3.38
N GLY A 86 8.12 13.13 3.76
CA GLY A 86 7.70 12.07 2.86
C GLY A 86 8.76 11.68 1.85
N THR A 87 8.35 10.86 0.88
CA THR A 87 9.22 10.32 -0.18
C THR A 87 9.07 11.04 -1.52
N HIS A 88 7.91 11.67 -1.75
CA HIS A 88 7.54 12.30 -3.01
C HIS A 88 6.81 13.62 -2.79
N VAL A 89 6.95 14.52 -3.76
CA VAL A 89 6.19 15.78 -3.85
C VAL A 89 4.98 15.57 -4.73
N VAL A 90 3.81 16.07 -4.31
CA VAL A 90 2.59 16.07 -5.12
C VAL A 90 2.73 17.11 -6.25
N THR A 91 2.61 16.67 -7.50
CA THR A 91 2.75 17.54 -8.69
C THR A 91 1.43 17.89 -9.35
N SER A 92 0.42 17.04 -9.21
CA SER A 92 -0.94 17.36 -9.60
C SER A 92 -1.96 16.64 -8.74
N VAL A 93 -3.14 17.23 -8.64
CA VAL A 93 -4.29 16.73 -7.92
C VAL A 93 -5.52 16.87 -8.82
N THR A 94 -6.22 15.77 -9.07
CA THR A 94 -7.50 15.77 -9.76
C THR A 94 -8.62 15.69 -8.73
N ILE A 95 -9.53 16.66 -8.77
CA ILE A 95 -10.68 16.82 -7.88
C ILE A 95 -11.94 16.43 -8.66
N GLY A 96 -12.83 15.67 -8.03
CA GLY A 96 -14.08 15.21 -8.62
C GLY A 96 -14.73 14.09 -7.82
N GLY A 97 -15.30 13.12 -8.54
CA GLY A 97 -15.88 11.92 -7.94
C GLY A 97 -15.33 10.66 -8.60
N LYS A 98 -15.17 9.59 -7.84
CA LYS A 98 -14.90 8.26 -8.39
C LYS A 98 -15.70 7.20 -7.68
N ASP A 99 -16.14 6.22 -8.44
CA ASP A 99 -16.86 5.06 -7.92
C ASP A 99 -16.28 3.80 -8.57
N VAL A 100 -15.45 3.08 -7.82
CA VAL A 100 -14.62 2.00 -8.36
C VAL A 100 -14.79 0.73 -7.54
N ILE A 101 -14.91 -0.37 -8.28
CA ILE A 101 -14.93 -1.74 -7.79
C ILE A 101 -13.54 -2.31 -8.02
N TYR A 102 -12.95 -2.87 -6.97
CA TYR A 102 -11.68 -3.58 -7.02
C TYR A 102 -11.93 -5.03 -6.64
N ILE A 103 -11.34 -5.95 -7.39
CA ILE A 103 -11.50 -7.38 -7.17
C ILE A 103 -10.10 -7.98 -6.99
N LYS A 104 -9.96 -8.74 -5.91
CA LYS A 104 -8.75 -9.48 -5.56
C LYS A 104 -9.08 -10.96 -5.54
N GLN A 105 -8.47 -11.71 -6.44
CA GLN A 105 -8.56 -13.16 -6.48
C GLN A 105 -7.36 -13.77 -5.75
N HIS A 106 -7.63 -14.61 -4.76
CA HIS A 106 -6.61 -15.36 -4.03
C HIS A 106 -6.10 -16.56 -4.85
N HIS A 107 -4.86 -16.99 -4.61
CA HIS A 107 -4.21 -18.08 -5.33
C HIS A 107 -4.93 -19.43 -5.20
N SER A 108 -5.63 -19.68 -4.09
CA SER A 108 -6.46 -20.87 -3.87
C SER A 108 -7.70 -20.93 -4.78
N SER A 109 -8.09 -19.80 -5.38
CA SER A 109 -9.30 -19.72 -6.20
C SER A 109 -9.19 -20.61 -7.45
N PRO A 110 -10.11 -21.58 -7.65
CA PRO A 110 -10.16 -22.39 -8.87
C PRO A 110 -10.64 -21.63 -10.10
N LEU A 111 -11.16 -20.40 -9.93
CA LEU A 111 -11.78 -19.65 -11.02
C LEU A 111 -10.75 -19.26 -12.08
N SER A 112 -11.15 -19.42 -13.33
CA SER A 112 -10.40 -18.98 -14.51
C SER A 112 -10.50 -17.47 -14.70
N THR A 113 -9.57 -16.93 -15.50
CA THR A 113 -9.58 -15.51 -15.90
C THR A 113 -10.90 -15.09 -16.56
N MET A 114 -11.52 -15.97 -17.35
CA MET A 114 -12.78 -15.67 -18.03
C MET A 114 -13.94 -15.56 -17.05
N GLU A 115 -14.03 -16.47 -16.08
CA GLU A 115 -15.07 -16.43 -15.04
C GLU A 115 -14.93 -15.17 -14.18
N ILE A 116 -13.71 -14.79 -13.80
CA ILE A 116 -13.47 -13.53 -13.06
C ILE A 116 -13.84 -12.31 -13.91
N LYS A 117 -13.52 -12.32 -15.21
CA LYS A 117 -13.88 -11.21 -16.10
C LYS A 117 -15.41 -11.03 -16.21
N ASN A 118 -16.14 -12.13 -16.40
CA ASN A 118 -17.60 -12.11 -16.44
C ASN A 118 -18.17 -11.63 -15.10
N TYR A 119 -17.60 -12.11 -13.99
CA TYR A 119 -18.00 -11.66 -12.65
C TYR A 119 -17.78 -10.16 -12.43
N VAL A 120 -16.64 -9.60 -12.84
CA VAL A 120 -16.37 -8.15 -12.78
C VAL A 120 -17.45 -7.39 -13.56
N GLN A 121 -17.77 -7.86 -14.76
CA GLN A 121 -18.77 -7.24 -15.63
C GLN A 121 -20.18 -7.30 -15.03
N ASP A 122 -20.56 -8.43 -14.43
CA ASP A 122 -21.87 -8.59 -13.79
C ASP A 122 -22.04 -7.65 -12.59
N ILE A 123 -21.02 -7.53 -11.73
CA ILE A 123 -21.05 -6.58 -10.61
C ILE A 123 -21.07 -5.14 -11.13
N GLY A 124 -20.26 -4.83 -12.15
CA GLY A 124 -20.23 -3.51 -12.78
C GLY A 124 -21.61 -3.13 -13.31
N ASN A 125 -22.25 -4.01 -14.09
CA ASN A 125 -23.60 -3.82 -14.59
C ASN A 125 -24.60 -3.62 -13.45
N GLN A 126 -24.48 -4.37 -12.36
CA GLN A 126 -25.39 -4.19 -11.23
C GLN A 126 -25.18 -2.87 -10.48
N ARG A 127 -23.93 -2.42 -10.32
CA ARG A 127 -23.61 -1.19 -9.58
C ARG A 127 -23.92 0.07 -10.39
N PHE A 128 -23.66 0.02 -11.70
CA PHE A 128 -23.65 1.19 -12.57
C PHE A 128 -24.85 1.28 -13.54
N SER A 129 -25.68 0.24 -13.62
CA SER A 129 -26.92 0.32 -14.41
C SER A 129 -27.99 1.13 -13.68
N ASP A 130 -28.64 2.01 -14.44
CA ASP A 130 -29.84 2.71 -14.01
C ASP A 130 -31.00 1.74 -13.84
N LYS A 131 -31.11 1.14 -12.66
CA LYS A 131 -32.42 0.71 -12.17
C LYS A 131 -33.12 1.97 -11.73
N GLU A 132 -33.94 2.54 -12.61
CA GLU A 132 -34.99 3.45 -12.18
C GLU A 132 -35.64 2.87 -10.93
N SER A 133 -35.71 3.69 -9.90
CA SER A 133 -36.24 3.35 -8.60
C SER A 133 -37.69 2.88 -8.73
N HIS A 134 -37.91 1.58 -8.86
CA HIS A 134 -39.14 1.00 -8.36
C HIS A 134 -39.02 0.89 -6.84
N THR A 135 -39.31 2.00 -6.18
CA THR A 135 -40.06 1.90 -4.93
C THR A 135 -41.39 1.23 -5.25
N SER A 136 -41.46 -0.08 -5.12
CA SER A 136 -42.74 -0.75 -4.89
C SER A 136 -42.70 -1.35 -3.49
N SER A 137 -43.48 -0.76 -2.60
CA SER A 137 -44.07 -1.51 -1.50
C SER A 137 -44.67 -2.79 -2.07
N GLY A 138 -44.05 -3.93 -1.80
CA GLY A 138 -44.49 -5.21 -2.31
C GLY A 138 -43.97 -6.30 -1.40
N GLN A 139 -44.78 -6.66 -0.41
CA GLN A 139 -44.64 -7.93 0.29
C GLN A 139 -44.55 -9.05 -0.74
N ILE A 140 -43.37 -9.59 -0.97
CA ILE A 140 -43.23 -10.92 -1.54
C ILE A 140 -42.87 -11.83 -0.38
N LYS A 141 -43.91 -12.44 0.20
CA LYS A 141 -43.77 -13.63 1.02
C LYS A 141 -43.13 -14.71 0.14
N LEU A 142 -41.84 -14.97 0.33
CA LEU A 142 -41.27 -16.28 0.02
C LEU A 142 -40.79 -16.88 1.34
N LYS A 143 -41.69 -17.65 1.95
CA LYS A 143 -41.34 -18.59 3.00
C LYS A 143 -40.80 -19.81 2.28
N ASP A 144 -39.48 -19.98 2.26
CA ASP A 144 -38.89 -21.22 2.75
C ASP A 144 -37.41 -21.04 3.10
N LYS A 145 -37.08 -21.64 4.24
CA LYS A 145 -35.84 -21.54 5.00
C LYS A 145 -34.68 -22.20 4.26
N ALA A 146 -33.53 -21.52 4.27
CA ALA A 146 -32.16 -22.04 4.42
C ALA A 146 -31.14 -21.39 3.45
N SER A 147 -31.03 -20.06 3.43
CA SER A 147 -29.85 -19.37 2.85
C SER A 147 -29.54 -18.01 3.47
N SER A 148 -30.29 -17.55 4.47
CA SER A 148 -30.09 -16.23 5.11
C SER A 148 -29.13 -16.27 6.31
N THR A 149 -28.40 -17.37 6.50
CA THR A 149 -27.46 -17.52 7.60
C THR A 149 -26.21 -18.20 7.06
N ILE A 150 -25.18 -17.39 6.87
CA ILE A 150 -23.72 -17.62 6.86
C ILE A 150 -23.11 -16.66 5.81
N CYS A 151 -23.31 -15.36 6.02
CA CYS A 151 -22.20 -14.42 5.90
C CYS A 151 -21.81 -14.09 7.35
N GLY A 152 -21.29 -15.10 8.05
CA GLY A 152 -20.68 -14.94 9.35
C GLY A 152 -19.32 -14.28 9.18
N LEU A 153 -19.32 -12.98 8.92
CA LEU A 153 -18.22 -12.11 9.29
C LEU A 153 -18.85 -10.83 9.82
N ASP A 154 -18.63 -10.57 11.10
CA ASP A 154 -19.20 -9.48 11.85
C ASP A 154 -19.14 -8.15 11.08
N PRO A 155 -20.18 -7.29 11.16
CA PRO A 155 -20.14 -5.92 10.65
C PRO A 155 -19.03 -5.05 11.28
N GLY A 156 -18.28 -5.58 12.25
CA GLY A 156 -17.26 -4.89 13.03
C GLY A 156 -15.80 -5.08 12.58
N LEU A 157 -15.49 -5.88 11.55
CA LEU A 157 -14.08 -6.17 11.18
C LEU A 157 -13.47 -5.24 10.11
N PHE A 158 -14.20 -4.27 9.59
CA PHE A 158 -13.70 -3.32 8.57
C PHE A 158 -13.54 -1.89 9.10
N ASN A 159 -13.15 -1.73 10.36
CA ASN A 159 -12.94 -0.41 10.95
C ASN A 159 -11.50 0.07 10.79
N SER A 160 -11.13 0.45 9.57
CA SER A 160 -10.04 1.43 9.33
C SER A 160 -10.13 2.19 8.00
N GLN A 161 -11.15 1.97 7.16
CA GLN A 161 -11.28 2.70 5.88
C GLN A 161 -12.75 2.94 5.49
N GLY A 162 -13.33 4.05 5.95
CA GLY A 162 -14.53 4.70 5.39
C GLY A 162 -15.81 3.84 5.29
N ILE A 163 -16.89 4.28 5.93
CA ILE A 163 -18.21 3.66 5.80
C ILE A 163 -18.74 3.96 4.39
N TYR A 164 -18.51 3.06 3.43
CA TYR A 164 -19.01 3.23 2.06
C TYR A 164 -20.26 2.37 1.81
N PRO A 165 -21.27 2.90 1.10
CA PRO A 165 -22.37 2.17 0.48
C PRO A 165 -21.97 0.82 -0.13
N GLN A 166 -22.26 -0.26 0.56
CA GLN A 166 -22.25 -1.59 -0.02
C GLN A 166 -23.60 -1.81 -0.70
N PRO A 167 -23.65 -2.16 -2.00
CA PRO A 167 -24.92 -2.47 -2.64
C PRO A 167 -25.54 -3.67 -1.92
N SER A 168 -26.81 -3.53 -1.49
CA SER A 168 -27.55 -4.53 -0.70
C SER A 168 -27.58 -5.94 -1.32
N ASN A 169 -27.27 -6.08 -2.62
CA ASN A 169 -27.39 -7.32 -3.38
C ASN A 169 -26.14 -7.63 -4.23
N ALA A 170 -24.91 -7.33 -3.78
CA ALA A 170 -23.73 -7.81 -4.54
C ALA A 170 -23.89 -9.31 -4.83
N PRO A 171 -23.74 -9.77 -6.09
CA PRO A 171 -23.95 -11.17 -6.41
C PRO A 171 -22.89 -11.97 -5.68
N CYS A 172 -23.29 -12.65 -4.60
CA CYS A 172 -22.41 -13.57 -3.92
C CYS A 172 -22.16 -14.74 -4.89
N LEU A 173 -20.92 -14.91 -5.33
CA LEU A 173 -20.51 -16.18 -5.91
C LEU A 173 -20.76 -17.23 -4.83
N ASN A 174 -21.74 -18.10 -5.09
CA ASN A 174 -22.12 -19.15 -4.17
C ASN A 174 -20.87 -20.03 -3.92
N GLY A 175 -20.26 -19.89 -2.74
CA GLY A 175 -19.30 -20.84 -2.20
C GLY A 175 -17.80 -20.64 -2.46
N LYS A 176 -17.23 -19.42 -2.58
CA LYS A 176 -15.76 -19.28 -2.53
C LYS A 176 -15.29 -18.07 -1.72
N GLU A 177 -14.70 -18.37 -0.57
CA GLU A 177 -13.90 -17.48 0.29
C GLU A 177 -12.66 -16.90 -0.41
N ASP A 178 -12.39 -17.28 -1.67
CA ASP A 178 -11.15 -16.98 -2.41
C ASP A 178 -11.19 -15.71 -3.29
N VAL A 179 -12.31 -14.97 -3.35
CA VAL A 179 -12.41 -13.70 -4.10
C VAL A 179 -12.94 -12.59 -3.21
N THR A 180 -12.17 -11.51 -3.10
CA THR A 180 -12.55 -10.31 -2.34
C THR A 180 -13.01 -9.21 -3.29
N VAL A 181 -14.21 -8.67 -3.07
CA VAL A 181 -14.73 -7.50 -3.78
C VAL A 181 -14.66 -6.30 -2.85
N ILE A 182 -14.08 -5.20 -3.34
CA ILE A 182 -13.79 -4.00 -2.56
C ILE A 182 -14.39 -2.81 -3.30
N PHE A 183 -15.35 -2.16 -2.68
CA PHE A 183 -15.95 -0.94 -3.22
C PHE A 183 -15.24 0.27 -2.61
N ARG A 184 -14.86 1.21 -3.47
CA ARG A 184 -14.20 2.47 -3.09
C ARG A 184 -14.84 3.61 -3.86
N ARG A 185 -15.57 4.43 -3.13
CA ARG A 185 -16.16 5.67 -3.62
C ARG A 185 -15.41 6.86 -3.01
N ARG A 186 -15.30 7.97 -3.73
CA ARG A 186 -14.82 9.26 -3.21
C ARG A 186 -15.50 10.40 -3.93
N GLY A 187 -15.80 11.47 -3.19
CA GLY A 187 -16.56 12.61 -3.70
C GLY A 187 -18.04 12.27 -3.88
N GLY A 188 -18.89 13.29 -3.91
CA GLY A 188 -20.34 13.17 -3.83
C GLY A 188 -20.85 12.91 -2.41
N ASP A 189 -22.14 12.55 -2.32
CA ASP A 189 -22.78 12.11 -1.10
C ASP A 189 -22.57 10.60 -0.89
N ASP A 190 -21.80 10.25 0.12
CA ASP A 190 -21.51 8.87 0.48
C ASP A 190 -22.73 8.11 1.02
N LEU A 191 -23.89 8.73 1.24
CA LEU A 191 -25.10 7.99 1.65
C LEU A 191 -25.92 7.46 0.45
N GLU A 192 -25.77 8.08 -0.72
CA GLU A 192 -26.56 7.75 -1.91
C GLU A 192 -26.11 6.42 -2.53
N GLN A 193 -26.97 5.40 -2.53
CA GLN A 193 -26.59 4.07 -3.02
C GLN A 193 -26.57 4.00 -4.55
N ASN A 194 -27.51 4.69 -5.21
CA ASN A 194 -27.64 4.65 -6.66
C ASN A 194 -26.52 5.45 -7.32
N HIS A 195 -25.78 4.82 -8.24
CA HIS A 195 -24.64 5.45 -8.91
C HIS A 195 -25.02 6.76 -9.63
N THR A 196 -26.14 6.78 -10.33
CA THR A 196 -26.56 7.92 -11.16
C THR A 196 -27.05 9.09 -10.31
N GLN A 197 -27.70 8.83 -9.18
CA GLN A 197 -28.02 9.88 -8.21
C GLN A 197 -26.75 10.39 -7.53
N TRP A 198 -25.87 9.49 -7.10
CA TRP A 198 -24.57 9.85 -6.53
C TRP A 198 -23.76 10.73 -7.50
N ALA A 199 -23.70 10.39 -8.78
CA ALA A 199 -22.97 11.14 -9.81
C ALA A 199 -23.42 12.60 -9.91
N LYS A 200 -24.71 12.90 -9.67
CA LYS A 200 -25.24 14.28 -9.66
C LYS A 200 -24.73 15.09 -8.47
N THR A 201 -24.48 14.44 -7.33
CA THR A 201 -23.97 15.07 -6.10
C THR A 201 -22.48 15.40 -6.15
N VAL A 202 -21.73 14.81 -7.08
CA VAL A 202 -20.26 15.01 -7.19
C VAL A 202 -19.90 16.47 -7.39
N ARG A 203 -20.70 17.25 -8.11
CA ARG A 203 -20.45 18.69 -8.32
C ARG A 203 -20.56 19.50 -7.04
N SER A 204 -21.46 19.13 -6.13
CA SER A 204 -21.69 19.84 -4.87
C SER A 204 -20.71 19.44 -3.76
N SER A 205 -20.14 18.23 -3.82
CA SER A 205 -19.21 17.72 -2.78
C SER A 205 -18.04 16.94 -3.39
N PRO A 206 -17.17 17.55 -4.23
CA PRO A 206 -16.09 16.81 -4.84
C PRO A 206 -14.93 16.53 -3.87
N ASP A 207 -14.17 15.47 -4.14
CA ASP A 207 -12.99 15.08 -3.37
C ASP A 207 -11.80 14.78 -4.30
N VAL A 208 -10.61 14.59 -3.73
CA VAL A 208 -9.41 14.17 -4.47
C VAL A 208 -9.54 12.73 -4.93
N ILE A 209 -9.59 12.55 -6.25
CA ILE A 209 -9.76 11.24 -6.89
C ILE A 209 -8.44 10.65 -7.39
N GLU A 210 -7.51 11.51 -7.81
CA GLU A 210 -6.21 11.14 -8.38
C GLU A 210 -5.12 12.16 -8.00
N MET A 211 -3.88 11.68 -7.87
CA MET A 211 -2.70 12.51 -7.63
C MET A 211 -1.54 12.02 -8.49
N THR A 212 -0.68 12.94 -8.90
CA THR A 212 0.63 12.60 -9.48
C THR A 212 1.75 13.06 -8.58
N PHE A 213 2.89 12.36 -8.66
CA PHE A 213 4.02 12.57 -7.75
C PHE A 213 5.33 12.79 -8.50
N TYR A 214 6.31 13.34 -7.79
CA TYR A 214 7.69 13.45 -8.25
C TYR A 214 8.65 13.14 -7.10
N PRO A 215 9.67 12.29 -7.29
CA PRO A 215 10.58 11.89 -6.20
C PRO A 215 11.26 13.11 -5.58
N ILE A 216 11.25 13.21 -4.24
CA ILE A 216 11.87 14.36 -3.56
C ILE A 216 13.39 14.40 -3.80
N THR A 217 14.01 13.23 -3.96
CA THR A 217 15.44 13.05 -4.23
C THR A 217 15.87 13.61 -5.58
N ALA A 218 14.98 13.60 -6.58
CA ALA A 218 15.24 14.20 -7.88
C ALA A 218 15.30 15.75 -7.83
N LEU A 219 14.85 16.36 -6.74
CA LEU A 219 14.91 17.81 -6.51
C LEU A 219 16.08 18.23 -5.60
N LEU A 220 16.92 17.26 -5.19
CA LEU A 220 18.06 17.46 -4.28
C LEU A 220 19.41 17.40 -5.02
N ASP A 221 19.42 17.75 -6.32
CA ASP A 221 20.67 17.81 -7.07
C ASP A 221 21.64 18.83 -6.48
N GLY A 222 22.89 18.40 -6.32
CA GLY A 222 23.96 19.17 -5.68
C GLY A 222 23.93 19.17 -4.14
N VAL A 223 22.95 18.52 -3.49
CA VAL A 223 22.92 18.42 -2.02
C VAL A 223 23.78 17.26 -1.54
N ALA A 224 24.72 17.55 -0.64
CA ALA A 224 25.56 16.53 -0.02
C ALA A 224 24.72 15.55 0.82
N GLY A 225 24.99 14.25 0.71
CA GLY A 225 24.27 13.21 1.44
C GLY A 225 22.97 12.72 0.79
N LYS A 226 22.59 13.26 -0.38
CA LYS A 226 21.39 12.81 -1.13
C LYS A 226 21.37 11.32 -1.42
N GLU A 227 22.54 10.69 -1.59
CA GLU A 227 22.67 9.26 -1.87
C GLU A 227 22.20 8.40 -0.69
N HIS A 228 22.53 8.80 0.54
CA HIS A 228 22.07 8.10 1.74
C HIS A 228 20.55 8.18 1.86
N LEU A 229 19.98 9.36 1.64
CA LEU A 229 18.53 9.56 1.63
C LEU A 229 17.85 8.76 0.51
N THR A 230 18.42 8.75 -0.69
CA THR A 230 17.90 7.99 -1.84
C THR A 230 17.89 6.49 -1.56
N ARG A 231 18.95 5.97 -0.92
CA ARG A 231 19.02 4.58 -0.51
C ARG A 231 18.03 4.27 0.62
N ALA A 232 17.88 5.14 1.62
CA ALA A 232 16.92 4.96 2.70
C ALA A 232 15.47 4.97 2.20
N ILE A 233 15.11 5.89 1.30
CA ILE A 233 13.79 5.95 0.66
C ILE A 233 13.54 4.69 -0.17
N SER A 234 14.52 4.25 -0.96
CA SER A 234 14.40 3.01 -1.75
C SER A 234 14.08 1.81 -0.87
N LEU A 235 14.80 1.66 0.24
CA LEU A 235 14.56 0.60 1.22
C LEU A 235 13.17 0.72 1.87
N TYR A 236 12.76 1.93 2.25
CA TYR A 236 11.42 2.16 2.81
C TYR A 236 10.30 1.77 1.82
N LEU A 237 10.44 2.10 0.53
CA LEU A 237 9.44 1.78 -0.49
C LEU A 237 9.41 0.29 -0.84
N GLU A 238 10.54 -0.41 -0.74
CA GLU A 238 10.67 -1.84 -1.02
C GLU A 238 10.10 -2.70 0.12
N TYR A 239 10.52 -2.42 1.36
CA TYR A 239 10.19 -3.25 2.53
C TYR A 239 9.01 -2.73 3.35
N LYS A 240 8.70 -1.44 3.27
CA LYS A 240 7.58 -0.77 3.96
C LYS A 240 7.49 -1.10 5.46
N PRO A 241 8.59 -0.97 6.22
CA PRO A 241 8.50 -1.12 7.67
C PRO A 241 7.53 -0.07 8.25
N PRO A 242 6.90 -0.34 9.41
CA PRO A 242 6.20 0.68 10.18
C PRO A 242 7.09 1.91 10.37
N VAL A 243 6.51 3.12 10.29
CA VAL A 243 7.32 4.36 10.32
C VAL A 243 8.04 4.50 11.66
N GLU A 244 7.43 4.01 12.73
CA GLU A 244 7.94 3.97 14.09
C GLU A 244 9.20 3.08 14.20
N GLU A 245 9.30 2.05 13.36
CA GLU A 245 10.40 1.10 13.33
C GLU A 245 11.46 1.42 12.27
N LEU A 246 11.19 2.37 11.38
CA LEU A 246 12.06 2.71 10.25
C LEU A 246 13.49 3.03 10.70
N ARG A 247 13.65 3.74 11.82
CA ARG A 247 14.98 4.00 12.40
C ARG A 247 15.75 2.71 12.65
N TYR A 248 15.15 1.75 13.36
CA TYR A 248 15.80 0.47 13.69
C TYR A 248 16.05 -0.33 12.42
N PHE A 249 15.08 -0.37 11.52
CA PHE A 249 15.22 -1.03 10.23
C PHE A 249 16.46 -0.52 9.46
N LEU A 250 16.67 0.80 9.39
CA LEU A 250 17.81 1.44 8.72
C LEU A 250 19.15 1.22 9.44
N GLU A 251 19.13 1.01 10.75
CA GLU A 251 20.33 0.77 11.57
C GLU A 251 21.03 -0.55 11.22
N PHE A 252 20.26 -1.56 10.80
CA PHE A 252 20.78 -2.88 10.40
C PHE A 252 21.11 -2.99 8.91
N GLN A 253 21.02 -1.90 8.13
CA GLN A 253 21.31 -1.90 6.69
C GLN A 253 22.79 -1.65 6.36
N ILE A 254 23.59 -1.22 7.34
CA ILE A 254 25.03 -1.10 7.17
C ILE A 254 25.69 -2.41 7.66
N PRO A 255 26.64 -2.97 6.89
CA PRO A 255 27.53 -4.01 7.40
C PRO A 255 28.23 -3.54 8.67
N ARG A 256 27.82 -4.06 9.82
CA ARG A 256 28.56 -3.89 11.06
C ARG A 256 29.70 -4.90 11.06
N ILE A 257 30.93 -4.40 11.03
CA ILE A 257 32.11 -5.24 11.21
C ILE A 257 32.09 -5.75 12.65
N TRP A 258 31.62 -6.98 12.86
CA TRP A 258 31.55 -7.61 14.19
C TRP A 258 32.82 -8.34 14.61
N ALA A 259 33.79 -8.47 13.69
CA ALA A 259 35.09 -9.05 13.95
C ALA A 259 36.18 -8.20 13.29
N PRO A 260 37.35 -8.00 13.91
CA PRO A 260 38.45 -7.26 13.30
C PRO A 260 38.77 -7.84 11.92
N VAL A 261 38.69 -6.99 10.89
CA VAL A 261 39.13 -7.36 9.54
C VAL A 261 40.64 -7.60 9.61
N GLN A 262 41.12 -8.73 9.09
CA GLN A 262 42.55 -8.97 9.00
C GLN A 262 43.16 -7.99 7.99
N ASP A 263 43.65 -6.85 8.48
CA ASP A 263 44.45 -5.95 7.67
C ASP A 263 45.77 -6.63 7.32
N LYS A 264 45.98 -6.93 6.04
CA LYS A 264 47.27 -7.38 5.48
C LYS A 264 48.29 -6.23 5.42
N ILE A 265 48.33 -5.37 6.43
CA ILE A 265 49.35 -4.31 6.53
C ILE A 265 50.62 -4.98 7.07
N PRO A 266 51.70 -5.07 6.28
CA PRO A 266 52.97 -5.61 6.77
C PRO A 266 53.53 -4.61 7.79
N GLY A 267 53.56 -4.97 9.07
CA GLY A 267 54.27 -4.20 10.11
C GLY A 267 53.48 -3.80 11.36
N HIS A 268 52.18 -4.07 11.45
CA HIS A 268 51.50 -3.99 12.75
C HIS A 268 51.71 -5.28 13.54
N GLN A 269 52.71 -5.27 14.43
CA GLN A 269 52.85 -6.30 15.44
C GLN A 269 51.61 -6.28 16.33
N ARG A 270 50.76 -7.29 16.14
CA ARG A 270 49.68 -7.61 17.06
C ARG A 270 50.29 -7.77 18.44
N LYS A 271 49.92 -6.94 19.43
CA LYS A 271 50.23 -7.25 20.83
C LYS A 271 49.66 -8.63 21.11
N GLU A 272 50.50 -9.53 21.62
CA GLU A 272 50.05 -10.87 22.03
C GLU A 272 48.81 -10.73 22.92
N PRO A 273 47.76 -11.53 22.69
CA PRO A 273 46.60 -11.50 23.57
C PRO A 273 47.08 -11.81 25.00
N VAL A 274 46.89 -10.83 25.90
CA VAL A 274 47.30 -10.90 27.32
C VAL A 274 46.61 -12.05 28.08
N CYS A 275 45.65 -12.72 27.44
CA CYS A 275 44.96 -13.87 27.98
C CYS A 275 44.82 -14.97 26.90
N PRO A 276 45.61 -16.07 26.95
CA PRO A 276 45.51 -17.15 25.97
C PRO A 276 44.27 -18.03 26.15
N TYR A 277 43.47 -17.81 27.19
CA TYR A 277 42.24 -18.55 27.46
C TYR A 277 41.17 -17.62 28.04
N LEU A 278 40.04 -17.48 27.34
CA LEU A 278 38.85 -16.83 27.90
C LEU A 278 38.07 -17.91 28.66
N GLN A 279 38.03 -17.82 29.99
CA GLN A 279 37.14 -18.65 30.80
C GLN A 279 35.73 -18.06 30.74
N PHE A 280 34.84 -18.70 29.99
CA PHE A 280 33.42 -18.39 30.03
C PHE A 280 32.75 -19.20 31.14
N SER A 281 32.11 -18.51 32.09
CA SER A 281 31.11 -19.14 32.96
C SER A 281 29.76 -19.07 32.25
N MET A 282 29.26 -20.22 31.79
CA MET A 282 27.90 -20.32 31.25
C MET A 282 26.90 -20.18 32.40
N MET A 283 26.52 -18.95 32.75
CA MET A 283 25.40 -18.71 33.66
C MET A 283 24.09 -18.81 32.88
N GLY A 284 23.59 -20.03 32.69
CA GLY A 284 22.32 -20.30 32.02
C GLY A 284 22.11 -21.79 31.72
N GLN A 285 20.87 -22.16 31.40
CA GLN A 285 20.54 -23.52 30.98
C GLN A 285 21.28 -23.87 29.68
N LYS A 286 22.01 -24.99 29.69
CA LYS A 286 22.76 -25.48 28.53
C LYS A 286 21.80 -26.17 27.57
N LEU A 287 21.73 -25.67 26.34
CA LEU A 287 20.98 -26.28 25.26
C LEU A 287 21.87 -27.35 24.63
N TYR A 288 21.48 -28.62 24.77
CA TYR A 288 22.21 -29.74 24.18
C TYR A 288 21.70 -29.96 22.77
N VAL A 289 22.54 -29.67 21.78
CA VAL A 289 22.26 -29.99 20.38
C VAL A 289 22.84 -31.37 20.12
N SER A 290 21.98 -32.38 19.95
CA SER A 290 22.40 -33.69 19.44
C SER A 290 22.70 -33.58 17.95
N GLN A 291 23.84 -34.13 17.52
CA GLN A 291 24.18 -34.32 16.10
C GLN A 291 23.91 -35.75 15.63
N GLU A 292 23.29 -36.59 16.46
CA GLU A 292 22.88 -37.94 16.10
C GLU A 292 21.39 -37.98 15.78
N GLN A 293 21.12 -38.53 14.60
CA GLN A 293 19.83 -38.73 13.95
C GLN A 293 19.32 -40.15 14.26
#